data_AF-A0A1X2GIS5-F1
#
_entry.id   AF-A0A1X2GIS5-F1
#
_cell.length_a   1.000
_cell.length_b   1.000
_cell.length_c   1.000
_cell.angle_alpha   90.00
_cell.angle_beta   90.00
_cell.angle_gamma   90.00
#
_symmetry.space_group_name_H-M   'P 1'
#
loop_
_entity.id
_entity.type
_entity.pdbx_description
1 polymer ?
#
loop_
_entity_poly.entity_id
_entity_poly.type
_entity_poly.pdbx_seq_one_letter_code
_entity_poly.pdbx_strand_id
1 'polypeptide(L)'
;MKDLQQNLVRQLVMATEARHAQELVATYRLAGQTAFNFHNKYDGIRLETFFQGKYYEPYYIFFINNTRRRLKQHTLPSFIPVERLARQFLSWDNDTLLRILQDLLLAFVARREEFNLLRQKTKDIAGIEFSLEDAAYTISEITVPTAEDETMLSIRLKYDSLASLQPKVTARLYAVNSGKPARYTRLSFCQDDDNPFYRDPLHLAVRKCIEIANKSPAGHR
;
A
#
# COMPACT_ATOMS: atom_id res chain seq x y z
N MET A 1 -41.57 21.82 -33.63
CA MET A 1 -42.01 21.17 -32.37
C MET A 1 -41.66 19.68 -32.35
N LYS A 2 -42.09 18.86 -33.34
CA LYS A 2 -41.73 17.43 -33.41
C LYS A 2 -40.22 17.16 -33.50
N ASP A 3 -39.48 17.94 -34.29
CA ASP A 3 -38.02 17.75 -34.44
C ASP A 3 -37.23 18.06 -33.16
N LEU A 4 -37.71 19.03 -32.36
CA LEU A 4 -37.12 19.34 -31.06
C LEU A 4 -37.31 18.18 -30.07
N GLN A 5 -38.50 17.58 -30.06
CA GLN A 5 -38.79 16.40 -29.24
C GLN A 5 -37.95 15.20 -29.66
N GLN A 6 -37.79 14.95 -30.97
CA GLN A 6 -36.95 13.87 -31.48
C GLN A 6 -35.47 14.07 -31.13
N ASN A 7 -34.96 15.31 -31.23
CA ASN A 7 -33.59 15.64 -30.82
C ASN A 7 -33.37 15.45 -29.32
N LEU A 8 -34.33 15.86 -28.48
CA LEU A 8 -34.28 15.65 -27.02
C LEU A 8 -34.25 14.15 -26.67
N VAL A 9 -35.13 13.35 -27.27
CA VAL A 9 -35.15 11.90 -27.06
C VAL A 9 -33.81 11.27 -27.46
N ARG A 10 -33.26 11.66 -28.62
CA ARG A 10 -31.96 11.17 -29.07
C ARG A 10 -30.82 11.52 -28.11
N GLN A 11 -30.79 12.76 -27.61
CA GLN A 11 -29.79 13.18 -26.62
C GLN A 11 -29.91 12.38 -25.32
N LEU A 12 -31.14 12.12 -24.84
CA LEU A 12 -31.39 11.31 -23.65
C LEU A 12 -30.92 9.86 -23.83
N VAL A 13 -31.19 9.25 -24.98
CA VAL A 13 -30.69 7.90 -25.31
C VAL A 13 -29.17 7.87 -25.31
N MET A 14 -28.52 8.80 -26.01
CA MET A 14 -27.05 8.86 -26.06
C MET A 14 -26.43 9.09 -24.66
N ALA A 15 -27.04 9.94 -23.83
CA ALA A 15 -26.59 10.16 -22.46
C ALA A 15 -26.75 8.89 -21.59
N THR A 16 -27.80 8.11 -21.83
CA THR A 16 -28.07 6.87 -21.11
C THR A 16 -27.09 5.77 -21.51
N GLU A 17 -26.84 5.61 -22.82
CA GLU A 17 -25.83 4.70 -23.35
C GLU A 17 -24.43 5.04 -22.83
N ALA A 18 -24.07 6.32 -22.84
CA ALA A 18 -22.78 6.78 -22.32
C ALA A 18 -22.63 6.47 -20.82
N ARG A 19 -23.69 6.67 -20.02
CA ARG A 19 -23.69 6.33 -18.60
C ARG A 19 -23.50 4.83 -18.38
N HIS A 20 -24.24 4.00 -19.11
CA HIS A 20 -24.14 2.55 -18.98
C HIS A 20 -22.74 2.04 -19.37
N ALA A 21 -22.15 2.60 -20.43
CA ALA A 21 -20.76 2.30 -20.80
C ALA A 21 -19.77 2.69 -19.69
N GLN A 22 -19.96 3.84 -19.03
CA GLN A 22 -19.12 4.26 -17.91
C GLN A 22 -19.25 3.35 -16.70
N GLU A 23 -20.46 2.91 -16.38
CA GLU A 23 -20.73 1.95 -15.30
C GLU A 23 -20.03 0.62 -15.57
N LEU A 24 -20.14 0.08 -16.79
CA LEU A 24 -19.43 -1.14 -17.18
C LEU A 24 -17.91 -0.98 -17.04
N VAL A 25 -17.34 0.14 -17.51
CA VAL A 25 -15.92 0.43 -17.33
C VAL A 25 -15.54 0.48 -15.85
N ALA A 26 -16.37 1.08 -15.00
CA ALA A 26 -16.13 1.11 -13.56
C ALA A 26 -16.15 -0.29 -12.95
N THR A 27 -17.10 -1.15 -13.36
CA THR A 27 -17.16 -2.55 -12.93
C THR A 27 -15.91 -3.34 -13.34
N TYR A 28 -15.44 -3.18 -14.58
CA TYR A 28 -14.22 -3.86 -15.04
C TYR A 28 -12.98 -3.44 -14.26
N ARG A 29 -12.89 -2.17 -13.84
CA ARG A 29 -11.78 -1.69 -13.00
C ARG A 29 -11.74 -2.38 -11.64
N LEU A 30 -12.87 -2.88 -11.13
CA LEU A 30 -12.89 -3.61 -9.86
C LEU A 30 -12.02 -4.88 -9.90
N ALA A 31 -11.77 -5.44 -11.10
CA ALA A 31 -10.88 -6.59 -11.29
C ALA A 31 -9.40 -6.30 -11.00
N GLY A 32 -9.04 -5.04 -10.73
CA GLY A 32 -7.68 -4.65 -10.36
C GLY A 32 -6.78 -4.27 -11.55
N GLN A 33 -7.09 -4.76 -12.76
CA GLN A 33 -6.32 -4.49 -13.96
C GLN A 33 -7.24 -4.19 -15.14
N THR A 34 -6.88 -3.21 -15.97
CA THR A 34 -7.67 -2.87 -17.17
C THR A 34 -6.77 -2.45 -18.31
N ALA A 35 -6.93 -3.08 -19.48
CA ALA A 35 -6.25 -2.68 -20.71
C ALA A 35 -7.04 -1.58 -21.44
N PHE A 36 -6.34 -0.62 -22.03
CA PHE A 36 -6.94 0.45 -22.82
C PHE A 36 -6.00 0.89 -23.94
N ASN A 37 -6.56 1.37 -25.04
CA ASN A 37 -5.77 1.98 -26.11
C ASN A 37 -5.55 3.47 -25.83
N PHE A 38 -4.33 3.94 -26.03
CA PHE A 38 -3.97 5.35 -25.86
C PHE A 38 -3.41 5.90 -27.17
N HIS A 39 -4.13 6.87 -27.75
CA HIS A 39 -3.80 7.55 -29.02
C HIS A 39 -3.52 6.59 -30.20
N ASN A 40 -4.12 5.39 -30.22
CA ASN A 40 -3.90 4.34 -31.23
C ASN A 40 -2.42 3.99 -31.46
N LYS A 41 -1.55 4.31 -30.49
CA LYS A 41 -0.09 4.16 -30.57
C LYS A 41 0.46 3.37 -29.40
N TYR A 42 -0.27 3.37 -28.29
CA TYR A 42 0.15 2.70 -27.06
C TYR A 42 -0.94 1.78 -26.53
N ASP A 43 -0.52 0.59 -26.12
CA ASP A 43 -1.32 -0.29 -25.28
C ASP A 43 -1.07 0.14 -23.83
N GLY A 44 -2.08 0.71 -23.19
CA GLY A 44 -2.05 1.10 -21.79
C GLY A 44 -2.60 0.00 -20.90
N ILE A 45 -1.93 -0.25 -19.78
CA ILE A 45 -2.46 -1.05 -18.69
C ILE A 45 -2.64 -0.12 -17.49
N ARG A 46 -3.84 -0.14 -16.93
CA ARG A 46 -4.18 0.52 -15.67
C ARG A 46 -4.20 -0.53 -14.56
N LEU A 47 -3.46 -0.28 -13.51
CA LEU A 47 -3.35 -1.09 -12.31
C LEU A 47 -4.04 -0.35 -11.17
N GLU A 48 -5.15 -0.88 -10.70
CA GLU A 48 -5.88 -0.34 -9.56
C GLU A 48 -5.26 -0.87 -8.27
N THR A 49 -5.23 -0.03 -7.24
CA THR A 49 -4.72 -0.41 -5.92
C THR A 49 -5.86 -0.37 -4.90
N PHE A 50 -5.86 -1.33 -3.98
CA PHE A 50 -6.95 -1.50 -3.03
C PHE A 50 -6.40 -1.89 -1.66
N PHE A 51 -6.94 -1.29 -0.61
CA PHE A 51 -6.61 -1.63 0.76
C PHE A 51 -7.81 -1.33 1.68
N GLN A 52 -8.15 -2.29 2.54
CA GLN A 52 -9.22 -2.19 3.56
C GLN A 52 -10.55 -1.58 3.05
N GLY A 53 -11.10 -2.12 1.96
CA GLY A 53 -12.42 -1.68 1.47
C GLY A 53 -12.39 -0.43 0.60
N LYS A 54 -11.20 0.14 0.34
CA LYS A 54 -11.05 1.41 -0.40
C LYS A 54 -10.05 1.27 -1.54
N TYR A 55 -10.41 1.81 -2.70
CA TYR A 55 -9.50 2.00 -3.83
C TYR A 55 -8.62 3.23 -3.63
N TYR A 56 -7.36 3.13 -4.03
CA TYR A 56 -6.36 4.18 -3.99
C TYR A 56 -5.97 4.59 -5.42
N GLU A 57 -4.93 5.42 -5.56
CA GLU A 57 -4.56 5.94 -6.87
C GLU A 57 -4.17 4.83 -7.86
N PRO A 58 -4.59 4.96 -9.13
CA PRO A 58 -4.23 4.02 -10.18
C PRO A 58 -2.80 4.26 -10.67
N TYR A 59 -2.15 3.19 -11.11
CA TYR A 59 -0.86 3.22 -11.77
C TYR A 59 -1.00 2.80 -13.24
N TYR A 60 -0.11 3.31 -14.08
CA TYR A 60 -0.19 3.10 -15.52
C TYR A 60 1.12 2.53 -16.05
N ILE A 61 0.99 1.62 -17.02
CA ILE A 61 2.07 1.10 -17.83
C ILE A 61 1.69 1.29 -19.29
N PHE A 62 2.58 1.86 -20.09
CA PHE A 62 2.39 2.07 -21.51
C PHE A 62 3.37 1.22 -22.30
N PHE A 63 2.84 0.43 -23.22
CA PHE A 63 3.60 -0.31 -24.21
C PHE A 63 3.43 0.31 -25.59
N ILE A 64 4.45 0.20 -26.44
CA ILE A 64 4.33 0.58 -27.86
C ILE A 64 3.48 -0.48 -28.56
N ASN A 65 2.42 -0.04 -29.25
CA ASN A 65 1.57 -0.90 -30.08
C ASN A 65 2.25 -1.12 -31.44
N ASN A 66 3.17 -2.08 -31.48
CA ASN A 66 3.82 -2.57 -32.69
C ASN A 66 4.03 -4.09 -32.57
N THR A 67 4.59 -4.72 -33.60
CA THR A 67 4.81 -6.19 -33.65
C THR A 67 5.69 -6.74 -32.52
N ARG A 68 6.44 -5.89 -31.81
CA ARG A 68 7.26 -6.29 -30.66
C ARG A 68 6.95 -5.37 -29.47
N ARG A 69 6.00 -5.79 -28.65
CA ARG A 69 5.60 -5.07 -27.44
C ARG A 69 6.83 -4.64 -26.63
N ARG A 70 6.97 -3.33 -26.42
CA ARG A 70 8.07 -2.72 -25.67
C ARG A 70 7.53 -1.76 -24.63
N LEU A 71 8.07 -1.84 -23.41
CA LEU A 71 7.79 -0.86 -22.36
C LEU A 71 8.23 0.53 -22.84
N LYS A 72 7.30 1.50 -22.81
CA LYS A 72 7.57 2.89 -23.17
C LYS A 72 7.72 3.79 -21.95
N GLN A 73 6.76 3.71 -21.02
CA GLN A 73 6.69 4.56 -19.84
C GLN A 73 5.79 3.90 -18.78
N HIS A 74 6.00 4.24 -17.52
CA HIS A 74 5.09 3.88 -16.43
C HIS A 74 5.02 4.99 -15.38
N THR A 75 4.03 4.89 -14.49
CA THR A 75 3.89 5.76 -13.30
C THR A 75 4.24 5.03 -11.99
N LEU A 76 4.68 3.76 -12.07
CA LEU A 76 5.04 2.97 -10.88
C LEU A 76 6.20 3.62 -10.10
N PRO A 77 6.22 3.48 -8.75
CA PRO A 77 7.31 3.99 -7.92
C PRO A 77 8.68 3.46 -8.33
N SER A 78 9.73 4.28 -8.17
CA SER A 78 11.08 4.01 -8.66
C SER A 78 11.77 2.78 -8.05
N PHE A 79 11.36 2.37 -6.85
CA PHE A 79 11.88 1.15 -6.21
C PHE A 79 11.31 -0.14 -6.81
N ILE A 80 10.25 -0.06 -7.62
CA ILE A 80 9.71 -1.22 -8.34
C ILE A 80 10.57 -1.44 -9.60
N PRO A 81 11.16 -2.64 -9.78
CA PRO A 81 12.12 -2.88 -10.85
C PRO A 81 11.44 -3.19 -12.20
N VAL A 82 10.63 -2.25 -12.72
CA VAL A 82 9.76 -2.45 -13.88
C VAL A 82 10.56 -2.82 -15.14
N GLU A 83 11.65 -2.12 -15.44
CA GLU A 83 12.47 -2.37 -16.63
C GLU A 83 13.17 -3.73 -16.57
N ARG A 84 13.56 -4.16 -15.37
CA ARG A 84 14.16 -5.49 -15.17
C ARG A 84 13.13 -6.57 -15.41
N LEU A 85 11.94 -6.45 -14.81
CA LEU A 85 10.85 -7.42 -14.97
C LEU A 85 10.34 -7.44 -16.41
N ALA A 86 10.21 -6.28 -17.07
CA ALA A 86 9.82 -6.21 -18.47
C ALA A 86 10.82 -6.92 -19.37
N ARG A 87 12.14 -6.75 -19.16
CA ARG A 87 13.14 -7.51 -19.93
C ARG A 87 13.04 -9.02 -19.73
N GLN A 88 12.62 -9.47 -18.55
CA GLN A 88 12.54 -10.87 -18.21
C GLN A 88 11.28 -11.55 -18.75
N PHE A 89 10.13 -10.88 -18.71
CA PHE A 89 8.81 -11.52 -18.94
C PHE A 89 8.06 -11.02 -20.17
N LEU A 90 8.32 -9.80 -20.66
CA LEU A 90 7.49 -9.16 -21.72
C LEU A 90 7.48 -9.93 -23.05
N SER A 91 8.52 -10.73 -23.33
CA SER A 91 8.62 -11.46 -24.60
C SER A 91 7.82 -12.76 -24.65
N TRP A 92 7.47 -13.35 -23.50
CA TRP A 92 6.86 -14.68 -23.45
C TRP A 92 5.70 -14.83 -22.47
N ASP A 93 5.61 -13.99 -21.43
CA ASP A 93 4.56 -14.08 -20.42
C ASP A 93 4.20 -12.69 -19.84
N ASN A 94 3.39 -11.97 -20.61
CA ASN A 94 2.87 -10.67 -20.22
C ASN A 94 2.01 -10.73 -18.96
N ASP A 95 1.25 -11.80 -18.78
CA ASP A 95 0.31 -11.92 -17.67
C ASP A 95 1.07 -12.12 -16.36
N THR A 96 2.18 -12.86 -16.37
CA THR A 96 3.07 -12.97 -15.21
C THR A 96 3.77 -11.66 -14.90
N LEU A 97 4.21 -10.89 -15.91
CA LEU A 97 4.73 -9.55 -15.68
C LEU A 97 3.73 -8.67 -14.94
N LEU A 98 2.50 -8.60 -15.45
CA LEU A 98 1.45 -7.75 -14.88
C LEU A 98 1.03 -8.21 -13.48
N ARG A 99 0.93 -9.52 -13.23
CA ARG A 99 0.66 -10.07 -11.89
C ARG A 99 1.73 -9.68 -10.88
N ILE A 100 3.02 -9.87 -11.21
CA ILE A 100 4.12 -9.49 -10.32
C ILE A 100 4.09 -7.99 -10.02
N LEU A 101 3.89 -7.14 -11.03
CA LEU A 101 3.81 -5.70 -10.83
C LEU A 101 2.60 -5.28 -9.98
N GLN A 102 1.46 -5.93 -10.19
CA GLN A 102 0.25 -5.72 -9.40
C GLN A 102 0.48 -6.09 -7.92
N ASP A 103 1.09 -7.24 -7.66
CA ASP A 103 1.37 -7.71 -6.29
C ASP A 103 2.32 -6.77 -5.55
N LEU A 104 3.38 -6.31 -6.23
CA LEU A 104 4.31 -5.32 -5.68
C LEU A 104 3.63 -3.99 -5.36
N LEU A 105 2.74 -3.51 -6.23
CA LEU A 105 1.97 -2.29 -6.01
C LEU A 105 0.97 -2.43 -4.86
N LEU A 106 0.23 -3.53 -4.80
CA LEU A 106 -0.71 -3.80 -3.71
C LEU A 106 0.02 -3.91 -2.37
N ALA A 107 1.16 -4.57 -2.33
CA ALA A 107 1.98 -4.65 -1.12
C ALA A 107 2.49 -3.27 -0.71
N PHE A 108 3.01 -2.47 -1.63
CA PHE A 108 3.44 -1.10 -1.34
C PHE A 108 2.30 -0.23 -0.80
N VAL A 109 1.15 -0.20 -1.47
CA VAL A 109 0.00 0.61 -1.02
C VAL A 109 -0.49 0.12 0.33
N ALA A 110 -0.58 -1.20 0.55
CA ALA A 110 -0.97 -1.73 1.85
C ALA A 110 -0.03 -1.26 2.97
N ARG A 111 1.29 -1.30 2.76
CA ARG A 111 2.27 -0.80 3.76
C ARG A 111 2.13 0.69 4.02
N ARG A 112 2.03 1.49 2.96
CA ARG A 112 1.88 2.95 3.07
C ARG A 112 0.62 3.32 3.84
N GLU A 113 -0.51 2.72 3.49
CA GLU A 113 -1.79 3.03 4.11
C GLU A 113 -1.92 2.46 5.52
N GLU A 114 -1.32 1.30 5.79
CA GLU A 114 -1.21 0.77 7.16
C GLU A 114 -0.37 1.71 8.05
N PHE A 115 0.75 2.22 7.54
CA PHE A 115 1.57 3.22 8.24
C PHE A 115 0.82 4.54 8.47
N ASN A 116 0.09 5.03 7.47
CA ASN A 116 -0.73 6.24 7.62
C ASN A 116 -1.85 6.05 8.67
N LEU A 117 -2.49 4.87 8.67
CA LEU A 117 -3.52 4.52 9.64
C LEU A 117 -2.94 4.43 11.06
N LEU A 118 -1.76 3.83 11.22
CA LEU A 118 -1.02 3.81 12.48
C LEU A 118 -0.78 5.22 13.00
N ARG A 119 -0.21 6.08 12.16
CA ARG A 119 0.05 7.49 12.48
C ARG A 119 -1.22 8.22 12.87
N GLN A 120 -2.35 7.93 12.21
CA GLN A 120 -3.65 8.51 12.55
C GLN A 120 -4.19 8.02 13.91
N LYS A 121 -4.07 6.74 14.21
CA LYS A 121 -4.62 6.11 15.43
C LYS A 121 -3.78 6.33 16.70
N THR A 122 -2.62 6.95 16.55
CA THR A 122 -1.68 7.25 17.64
C THR A 122 -1.39 8.74 17.76
N LYS A 123 -2.15 9.61 17.05
CA LYS A 123 -2.01 11.08 17.14
C LYS A 123 -2.27 11.63 18.53
N ASP A 124 -3.00 10.89 19.35
CA ASP A 124 -3.31 11.17 20.75
C ASP A 124 -2.10 11.00 21.68
N ILE A 125 -1.05 10.30 21.23
CA ILE A 125 0.15 10.03 22.02
C ILE A 125 1.12 11.19 21.82
N ALA A 126 1.34 11.98 22.87
CA ALA A 126 2.25 13.12 22.84
C ALA A 126 3.69 12.67 22.56
N GLY A 127 4.41 13.42 21.70
CA GLY A 127 5.83 13.19 21.42
C GLY A 127 6.14 11.94 20.58
N ILE A 128 5.13 11.26 20.01
CA ILE A 128 5.37 10.15 19.09
C ILE A 128 6.02 10.63 17.79
N GLU A 129 7.10 9.96 17.40
CA GLU A 129 7.82 10.22 16.16
C GLU A 129 7.74 9.02 15.22
N PHE A 130 7.67 9.31 13.93
CA PHE A 130 7.56 8.34 12.86
C PHE A 130 8.67 8.60 11.84
N SER A 131 9.47 7.59 11.53
CA SER A 131 10.52 7.66 10.53
C SER A 131 10.42 6.50 9.53
N LEU A 132 10.86 6.76 8.31
CA LEU A 132 10.92 5.79 7.22
C LEU A 132 12.38 5.63 6.81
N GLU A 133 12.88 4.39 6.72
CA GLU A 133 14.23 4.15 6.17
C GLU A 133 14.21 4.11 4.63
N ASP A 134 13.05 3.84 4.02
CA ASP A 134 12.91 3.70 2.58
C ASP A 134 11.55 4.17 2.05
N ALA A 135 11.51 4.53 0.75
CA ALA A 135 10.30 5.01 0.07
C ALA A 135 9.25 3.91 -0.21
N ALA A 136 9.62 2.64 -0.09
CA ALA A 136 8.73 1.49 -0.29
C ALA A 136 8.02 1.04 1.00
N TYR A 137 8.26 1.74 2.12
CA TYR A 137 7.75 1.46 3.45
C TYR A 137 8.15 0.07 3.96
N THR A 138 9.26 -0.49 3.47
CA THR A 138 9.71 -1.83 3.91
C THR A 138 10.28 -1.81 5.32
N ILE A 139 10.79 -0.66 5.75
CA ILE A 139 11.24 -0.45 7.11
C ILE A 139 10.76 0.91 7.60
N SER A 140 10.08 0.87 8.74
CA SER A 140 9.68 2.07 9.46
C SER A 140 9.96 1.92 10.94
N GLU A 141 10.21 3.04 11.59
CA GLU A 141 10.47 3.12 13.01
C GLU A 141 9.53 4.14 13.66
N ILE A 142 9.02 3.77 14.83
CA ILE A 142 8.08 4.54 15.62
C ILE A 142 8.71 4.72 16.99
N THR A 143 9.01 5.95 17.37
CA THR A 143 9.59 6.28 18.67
C THR A 143 8.51 6.87 19.55
N VAL A 144 8.32 6.31 20.73
CA VAL A 144 7.29 6.72 21.69
C VAL A 144 7.98 7.08 23.01
N PRO A 145 7.78 8.30 23.55
CA PRO A 145 8.20 8.60 24.90
C PRO A 145 7.38 7.78 25.89
N THR A 146 8.04 7.19 26.86
CA THR A 146 7.36 6.46 27.93
C THR A 146 7.04 7.40 29.10
N ALA A 147 6.23 6.93 30.06
CA ALA A 147 5.94 7.69 31.27
C ALA A 147 7.17 7.86 32.19
N GLU A 148 8.23 7.09 31.98
CA GLU A 148 9.51 7.29 32.69
C GLU A 148 10.33 8.32 31.91
N ASP A 149 10.57 9.49 32.51
CA ASP A 149 11.14 10.71 31.90
C ASP A 149 12.50 10.53 31.18
N GLU A 150 13.14 9.37 31.31
CA GLU A 150 14.42 9.07 30.67
C GLU A 150 14.39 7.86 29.73
N THR A 151 13.24 7.27 29.40
CA THR A 151 13.19 6.11 28.49
C THR A 151 12.26 6.29 27.30
N MET A 152 12.74 5.80 26.15
CA MET A 152 12.07 5.84 24.85
C MET A 152 11.84 4.41 24.35
N LEU A 153 10.65 4.19 23.78
CA LEU A 153 10.28 2.95 23.11
C LEU A 153 10.44 3.13 21.59
N SER A 154 11.39 2.42 20.99
CA SER A 154 11.47 2.25 19.53
C SER A 154 10.72 0.99 19.11
N ILE A 155 9.77 1.14 18.19
CA ILE A 155 9.07 0.05 17.53
C ILE A 155 9.45 0.07 16.06
N ARG A 156 10.13 -0.97 15.60
CA ARG A 156 10.53 -1.14 14.21
C ARG A 156 9.65 -2.16 13.51
N LEU A 157 9.09 -1.75 12.38
CA LEU A 157 8.32 -2.57 11.46
C LEU A 157 9.21 -2.93 10.28
N LYS A 158 9.46 -4.22 10.04
CA LYS A 158 10.30 -4.69 8.95
C LYS A 158 9.58 -5.72 8.09
N TYR A 159 9.45 -5.44 6.80
CA TYR A 159 8.91 -6.37 5.81
C TYR A 159 10.05 -7.17 5.16
N ASP A 160 9.83 -8.47 4.92
CA ASP A 160 10.87 -9.36 4.39
C ASP A 160 11.20 -9.09 2.92
N SER A 161 10.22 -8.60 2.14
CA SER A 161 10.38 -8.33 0.71
C SER A 161 9.43 -7.22 0.25
N LEU A 162 9.65 -6.73 -0.98
CA LEU A 162 8.76 -5.75 -1.60
C LEU A 162 7.32 -6.27 -1.79
N ALA A 163 7.12 -7.58 -1.86
CA ALA A 163 5.80 -8.22 -2.00
C ALA A 163 5.16 -8.57 -0.64
N SER A 164 5.88 -8.40 0.48
CA SER A 164 5.38 -8.76 1.80
C SER A 164 4.28 -7.81 2.26
N LEU A 165 3.16 -8.38 2.71
CA LEU A 165 1.99 -7.67 3.23
C LEU A 165 1.99 -7.48 4.75
N GLN A 166 2.84 -8.21 5.47
CA GLN A 166 2.91 -8.18 6.93
C GLN A 166 4.33 -7.84 7.40
N PRO A 167 4.47 -6.95 8.40
CA PRO A 167 5.75 -6.65 9.01
C PRO A 167 6.08 -7.63 10.14
N LYS A 168 7.37 -7.88 10.31
CA LYS A 168 7.92 -8.30 11.60
C LYS A 168 8.04 -7.06 12.48
N VAL A 169 7.33 -7.06 13.60
CA VAL A 169 7.41 -6.00 14.60
C VAL A 169 8.51 -6.33 15.60
N THR A 170 9.31 -5.33 15.97
CA THR A 170 10.31 -5.45 17.03
C THR A 170 10.25 -4.21 17.90
N ALA A 171 10.24 -4.38 19.23
CA ALA A 171 10.17 -3.28 20.19
C ALA A 171 11.40 -3.25 21.09
N ARG A 172 11.95 -2.05 21.31
CA ARG A 172 13.18 -1.83 22.08
C ARG A 172 12.98 -0.62 23.00
N LEU A 173 13.33 -0.77 24.27
CA LEU A 173 13.40 0.33 25.22
C LEU A 173 14.85 0.75 25.39
N TYR A 174 15.12 2.04 25.28
CA TYR A 174 16.45 2.61 25.54
C TYR A 174 16.33 3.87 26.39
N ALA A 175 17.35 4.13 27.20
CA ALA A 175 17.42 5.38 27.94
C ALA A 175 17.84 6.52 26.99
N VAL A 176 17.20 7.68 27.11
CA VAL A 176 17.46 8.88 26.29
C VAL A 176 18.94 9.26 26.34
N ASN A 177 19.57 9.08 27.51
CA ASN A 177 20.96 9.48 27.75
C ASN A 177 22.01 8.41 27.37
N SER A 178 21.62 7.17 27.06
CA SER A 178 22.58 6.09 26.77
C SER A 178 22.68 5.75 25.28
N GLY A 179 21.65 6.06 24.48
CA GLY A 179 21.54 5.62 23.08
C GLY A 179 21.61 4.09 22.90
N LYS A 180 21.63 3.33 24.00
CA LYS A 180 21.79 1.88 24.05
C LYS A 180 20.53 1.25 24.63
N PRO A 181 20.04 0.16 24.04
CA PRO A 181 18.84 -0.52 24.53
C PRO A 181 19.07 -1.02 25.96
N ALA A 182 18.27 -0.51 26.89
CA ALA A 182 18.23 -0.97 28.27
C ALA A 182 17.42 -2.28 28.38
N ARG A 183 16.44 -2.48 27.49
CA ARG A 183 15.59 -3.67 27.47
C ARG A 183 15.08 -3.98 26.06
N TYR A 184 15.09 -5.26 25.71
CA TYR A 184 14.63 -5.76 24.42
C TYR A 184 13.40 -6.63 24.61
N THR A 185 12.32 -6.36 23.87
CA THR A 185 11.18 -7.25 23.82
C THR A 185 10.82 -7.51 22.36
N ARG A 186 11.15 -8.71 21.89
CA ARG A 186 10.72 -9.17 20.58
C ARG A 186 9.26 -9.58 20.67
N LEU A 187 8.37 -8.76 20.11
CA LEU A 187 6.98 -9.14 19.91
C LEU A 187 6.81 -9.59 18.46
N SER A 188 6.84 -10.89 18.24
CA SER A 188 6.44 -11.48 16.95
C SER A 188 4.92 -11.56 16.91
N PHE A 189 4.31 -10.86 15.98
CA PHE A 189 2.91 -11.04 15.63
C PHE A 189 2.86 -12.04 14.47
N CYS A 190 2.27 -13.21 14.72
CA CYS A 190 1.81 -14.10 13.66
C CYS A 190 0.29 -13.94 13.64
N GLN A 191 -0.28 -13.55 12.50
CA GLN A 191 -1.74 -13.56 12.32
C GLN A 191 -2.21 -15.01 12.22
N ASP A 192 -3.40 -15.29 12.75
CA ASP A 192 -4.13 -16.50 12.39
C ASP A 192 -4.42 -16.45 10.88
N ASP A 193 -3.91 -17.43 10.14
CA ASP A 193 -4.07 -17.55 8.68
C ASP A 193 -5.54 -17.77 8.25
N ASP A 194 -6.46 -17.99 9.20
CA ASP A 194 -7.82 -18.46 8.96
C ASP A 194 -8.84 -17.36 8.60
N ASN A 195 -8.49 -16.06 8.66
CA ASN A 195 -9.40 -14.99 8.22
C ASN A 195 -8.70 -13.85 7.44
N PRO A 196 -8.73 -13.88 6.10
CA PRO A 196 -8.08 -12.86 5.26
C PRO A 196 -8.73 -11.46 5.37
N PHE A 197 -9.93 -11.36 5.97
CA PHE A 197 -10.66 -10.11 6.18
C PHE A 197 -10.45 -9.52 7.57
N TYR A 198 -9.94 -10.31 8.53
CA TYR A 198 -9.72 -9.88 9.90
C TYR A 198 -8.22 -9.78 10.19
N ARG A 199 -7.61 -8.73 9.64
CA ARG A 199 -6.25 -8.37 10.04
C ARG A 199 -6.31 -7.81 11.44
N ASP A 200 -5.74 -8.52 12.41
CA ASP A 200 -5.45 -7.96 13.72
C ASP A 200 -4.63 -6.69 13.49
N PRO A 201 -5.23 -5.51 13.71
CA PRO A 201 -4.75 -4.34 13.01
C PRO A 201 -3.51 -3.81 13.72
N LEU A 202 -2.45 -3.54 12.96
CA LEU A 202 -1.10 -3.21 13.46
C LEU A 202 -1.07 -2.14 14.56
N HIS A 203 -2.06 -1.24 14.60
CA HIS A 203 -2.23 -0.28 15.69
C HIS A 203 -2.49 -0.92 17.07
N LEU A 204 -3.17 -2.06 17.17
CA LEU A 204 -3.34 -2.79 18.42
C LEU A 204 -2.02 -3.40 18.88
N ALA A 205 -1.24 -3.95 17.96
CA ALA A 205 0.11 -4.43 18.24
C ALA A 205 0.99 -3.31 18.80
N VAL A 206 1.02 -2.15 18.14
CA VAL A 206 1.75 -0.96 18.60
C VAL A 206 1.24 -0.47 19.96
N ARG A 207 -0.08 -0.37 20.16
CA ARG A 207 -0.67 0.02 21.45
C ARG A 207 -0.30 -0.96 22.56
N LYS A 208 -0.30 -2.27 22.28
CA LYS A 208 0.13 -3.29 23.24
C LYS A 208 1.60 -3.14 23.61
N CYS A 209 2.49 -2.81 22.65
CA CYS A 209 3.89 -2.49 22.96
C CYS A 209 3.98 -1.31 23.93
N ILE A 210 3.22 -0.25 23.68
CA ILE A 210 3.19 0.97 24.52
C ILE A 210 2.65 0.65 25.92
N GLU A 211 1.58 -0.13 26.02
CA GLU A 211 1.03 -0.56 27.31
C GLU A 211 2.01 -1.42 28.11
N ILE A 212 2.70 -2.38 27.46
CA ILE A 212 3.70 -3.23 28.13
C ILE A 212 4.88 -2.39 28.63
N ALA A 213 5.31 -1.41 27.83
CA ALA A 213 6.36 -0.47 28.22
C ALA A 213 5.96 0.36 29.45
N ASN A 214 4.73 0.90 29.47
CA ASN A 214 4.23 1.73 30.57
C ASN A 214 3.86 0.94 31.84
N LYS A 215 3.52 -0.36 31.72
CA LYS A 215 3.15 -1.22 32.86
C LYS A 215 4.33 -1.95 33.51
N SER A 216 5.50 -1.97 32.88
CA SER A 216 6.69 -2.53 33.51
C SER A 216 7.29 -1.50 34.47
N PRO A 217 7.21 -1.69 35.79
CA PRO A 217 7.96 -0.82 36.70
C PRO A 217 9.45 -1.04 36.45
N ALA A 218 10.21 0.04 36.22
CA ALA A 218 11.64 0.02 36.45
C ALA A 218 11.90 -0.43 37.90
N GLY A 219 12.31 -1.69 38.07
CA GLY A 219 12.66 -2.20 39.39
C GLY A 219 12.75 -3.71 39.43
N HIS A 220 13.94 -4.26 39.20
CA HIS A 220 14.73 -4.89 40.26
C HIS A 220 16.19 -5.01 39.74
N ARG A 221 17.01 -4.10 40.27
CA ARG A 221 18.48 -4.14 40.46
C ARG A 221 19.34 -4.91 39.47
#